data_AF-A0A559RMA4-F1
#
_entry.id   AF-A0A559RMA4-F1
#
_cell.length_a   1.000
_cell.length_b   1.000
_cell.length_c   1.000
_cell.angle_alpha   90.00
_cell.angle_beta   90.00
_cell.angle_gamma   90.00
#
_symmetry.space_group_name_H-M   'P 1'
#
loop_
_entity.id
_entity.type
_entity.pdbx_description
1 polymer ?
#
loop_
_entity_poly.entity_id
_entity_poly.type
_entity_poly.pdbx_seq_one_letter_code
_entity_poly.pdbx_strand_id
1 'polypeptide(L)'
;MKRIFKKKNVALTNKLKGAIAEISIDVFGYEKKISLNIISYTEHIATWQQIPVERLYLRIYQEQHKVLSYLYDQDVLMKEIPTDELAYFFLEDSIAALPNVRNKIAFSIKKYLKEFATANHICDQDVQIWLNVKQGVVTVKAFHKENYIKEISLLSLIKYFK
;
A
#
# COMPACT_ATOMS: atom_id res chain seq x y z
N MET A 1 -29.15 -44.50 30.25
CA MET A 1 -28.68 -43.86 28.99
C MET A 1 -27.51 -42.94 29.29
N LYS A 2 -26.29 -43.25 28.81
CA LYS A 2 -25.11 -42.39 28.95
C LYS A 2 -25.18 -41.24 27.92
N ARG A 3 -25.21 -39.99 28.37
CA ARG A 3 -25.04 -38.80 27.50
C ARG A 3 -23.56 -38.67 27.14
N ILE A 4 -23.21 -38.94 25.89
CA ILE A 4 -21.86 -38.68 25.35
C ILE A 4 -21.80 -37.19 25.02
N PHE A 5 -21.20 -36.39 25.90
CA PHE A 5 -20.80 -35.03 25.55
C PHE A 5 -19.65 -35.13 24.53
N LYS A 6 -19.92 -34.79 23.26
CA LYS A 6 -18.87 -34.53 22.26
C LYS A 6 -17.95 -33.44 22.82
N LYS A 7 -16.74 -33.81 23.25
CA LYS A 7 -15.65 -32.85 23.50
C LYS A 7 -15.48 -32.03 22.22
N LYS A 8 -15.99 -30.79 22.20
CA LYS A 8 -15.62 -29.82 21.16
C LYS A 8 -14.09 -29.71 21.22
N ASN A 9 -13.43 -29.97 20.10
CA ASN A 9 -11.97 -29.97 19.97
C ASN A 9 -11.40 -28.59 20.33
N VAL A 10 -11.16 -28.34 21.63
CA VAL A 10 -10.53 -27.13 22.17
C VAL A 10 -9.22 -26.85 21.42
N ALA A 11 -8.47 -27.90 21.08
CA ALA A 11 -7.25 -27.83 20.29
C ALA A 11 -7.44 -27.24 18.89
N LEU A 12 -8.54 -27.54 18.20
CA LEU A 12 -8.81 -26.99 16.86
C LEU A 12 -9.20 -25.51 16.95
N THR A 13 -10.05 -25.16 17.92
CA THR A 13 -10.43 -23.77 18.19
C THR A 13 -9.23 -22.90 18.61
N ASN A 14 -8.30 -23.45 19.39
CA ASN A 14 -7.09 -22.74 19.80
C ASN A 14 -6.08 -22.61 18.65
N LYS A 15 -5.95 -23.63 17.78
CA LYS A 15 -5.15 -23.53 16.55
C LYS A 15 -5.72 -22.52 15.56
N LEU A 16 -7.05 -22.46 15.40
CA LEU A 16 -7.72 -21.45 14.58
C LEU A 16 -7.54 -20.04 15.15
N LYS A 17 -7.73 -19.85 16.46
CA LYS A 17 -7.48 -18.57 17.11
C LYS A 17 -6.01 -18.15 17.01
N GLY A 18 -5.08 -19.09 17.17
CA GLY A 18 -3.65 -18.87 17.00
C GLY A 18 -3.31 -18.45 15.57
N ALA A 19 -3.78 -19.19 14.57
CA ALA A 19 -3.56 -18.85 13.17
C ALA A 19 -4.18 -17.50 12.78
N ILE A 20 -5.40 -17.19 13.26
CA ILE A 20 -6.04 -15.88 13.03
C ILE A 20 -5.24 -14.76 13.70
N ALA A 21 -4.76 -14.97 14.93
CA ALA A 21 -3.94 -13.99 15.64
C ALA A 21 -2.58 -13.79 14.97
N GLU A 22 -1.94 -14.87 14.51
CA GLU A 22 -0.64 -14.83 13.82
C GLU A 22 -0.73 -14.13 12.46
N ILE A 23 -1.76 -14.47 11.66
CA ILE A 23 -2.09 -13.74 10.41
C ILE A 23 -2.37 -12.27 10.71
N SER A 24 -3.09 -11.97 11.79
CA SER A 24 -3.39 -10.60 12.20
C SER A 24 -2.14 -9.82 12.63
N ILE A 25 -1.24 -10.43 13.42
CA ILE A 25 0.01 -9.82 13.88
C ILE A 25 0.95 -9.54 12.71
N ASP A 26 1.09 -10.50 11.79
CA ASP A 26 1.93 -10.36 10.59
C ASP A 26 1.37 -9.32 9.60
N VAL A 27 0.06 -9.08 9.60
CA VAL A 27 -0.54 -8.00 8.82
C VAL A 27 -0.29 -6.63 9.45
N PHE A 28 -0.44 -6.50 10.77
CA PHE A 28 -0.20 -5.23 11.47
C PHE A 28 1.28 -4.85 11.52
N GLY A 29 2.17 -5.82 11.72
CA GLY A 29 3.62 -5.60 11.70
C GLY A 29 4.09 -5.11 10.33
N TYR A 30 3.57 -5.72 9.26
CA TYR A 30 3.89 -5.33 7.89
C TYR A 30 3.31 -3.95 7.52
N GLU A 31 2.08 -3.63 7.93
CA GLU A 31 1.50 -2.29 7.74
C GLU A 31 2.29 -1.20 8.46
N LYS A 32 2.73 -1.45 9.70
CA LYS A 32 3.58 -0.52 10.43
C LYS A 32 4.91 -0.30 9.71
N LYS A 33 5.54 -1.36 9.21
CA LYS A 33 6.80 -1.28 8.47
C LYS A 33 6.66 -0.46 7.18
N ILE A 34 5.64 -0.75 6.38
CA ILE A 34 5.37 0.01 5.15
C ILE A 34 5.08 1.48 5.46
N SER A 35 4.31 1.75 6.51
CA SER A 35 4.06 3.13 6.94
C SER A 35 5.37 3.86 7.25
N LEU A 36 6.27 3.22 8.01
CA LEU A 36 7.58 3.77 8.35
C LEU A 36 8.47 3.99 7.12
N ASN A 37 8.46 3.08 6.15
CA ASN A 37 9.22 3.25 4.91
C ASN A 37 8.76 4.48 4.14
N ILE A 38 7.44 4.64 3.95
CA ILE A 38 6.84 5.80 3.27
C ILE A 38 7.17 7.10 4.00
N ILE A 39 7.01 7.12 5.34
CA ILE A 39 7.31 8.30 6.18
C ILE A 39 8.79 8.67 6.05
N SER A 40 9.69 7.71 6.29
CA SER A 40 11.14 7.96 6.27
C SER A 40 11.62 8.45 4.92
N TYR A 41 11.11 7.88 3.83
CA TYR A 41 11.42 8.32 2.47
C TYR A 41 10.97 9.76 2.23
N THR A 42 9.71 10.07 2.59
CA THR A 42 9.12 11.39 2.35
C THR A 42 9.81 12.46 3.21
N GLU A 43 10.13 12.15 4.48
CA GLU A 43 10.87 13.02 5.39
C GLU A 43 12.31 13.26 4.92
N HIS A 44 12.97 12.23 4.37
CA HIS A 44 14.31 12.37 3.81
C HIS A 44 14.32 13.37 2.65
N ILE A 45 13.37 13.26 1.73
CA ILE A 45 13.25 14.21 0.62
C ILE A 45 12.87 15.60 1.12
N ALA A 46 11.90 15.70 2.02
CA ALA A 46 11.48 16.97 2.62
C ALA A 46 12.66 17.72 3.24
N THR A 47 13.49 17.00 4.01
CA THR A 47 14.70 17.54 4.64
C THR A 47 15.71 18.00 3.60
N TRP A 48 16.00 17.16 2.61
CA TRP A 48 16.99 17.45 1.59
C TRP A 48 16.60 18.65 0.71
N GLN A 49 15.31 18.78 0.40
CA GLN A 49 14.74 19.83 -0.43
C GLN A 49 14.29 21.07 0.37
N GLN A 50 14.42 21.04 1.69
CA GLN A 50 13.99 22.11 2.62
C GLN A 50 12.52 22.51 2.45
N ILE A 51 11.63 21.53 2.26
CA ILE A 51 10.19 21.73 2.11
C ILE A 51 9.41 21.00 3.22
N PRO A 52 8.26 21.53 3.66
CA PRO A 52 7.38 20.82 4.58
C PRO A 52 6.92 19.47 4.03
N VAL A 53 7.02 18.42 4.85
CA VAL A 53 6.62 17.06 4.47
C VAL A 53 5.15 16.98 4.04
N GLU A 54 4.29 17.81 4.64
CA GLU A 54 2.85 17.85 4.35
C GLU A 54 2.51 18.34 2.94
N ARG A 55 3.45 19.03 2.28
CA ARG A 55 3.29 19.46 0.89
C ARG A 55 3.61 18.35 -0.10
N LEU A 56 4.35 17.34 0.33
CA LEU A 56 4.74 16.23 -0.52
C LEU A 56 3.61 15.22 -0.69
N TYR A 57 3.48 14.72 -1.91
CA TYR A 57 2.68 13.52 -2.16
C TYR A 57 3.20 12.70 -3.32
N LEU A 58 3.09 11.38 -3.17
CA LEU A 58 3.36 10.43 -4.24
C LEU A 58 2.05 10.15 -4.97
N ARG A 59 2.02 10.36 -6.28
CA ARG A 59 0.92 9.99 -7.16
C ARG A 59 1.28 8.72 -7.92
N ILE A 60 0.47 7.68 -7.81
CA ILE A 60 0.59 6.40 -8.52
C ILE A 60 -0.63 6.20 -9.40
N TYR A 61 -0.42 5.91 -10.68
CA TYR A 61 -1.49 5.62 -11.63
C TYR A 61 -0.98 4.68 -12.72
N GLN A 62 -1.85 4.33 -13.67
CA GLN A 62 -1.43 3.62 -14.87
C GLN A 62 -1.80 4.40 -16.13
N GLU A 63 -0.93 4.30 -17.12
CA GLU A 63 -1.13 4.85 -18.46
C GLU A 63 -0.56 3.87 -19.48
N GLN A 64 -1.31 3.57 -20.55
CA GLN A 64 -0.88 2.62 -21.59
C GLN A 64 -0.34 1.29 -21.03
N HIS A 65 -1.01 0.74 -20.01
CA HIS A 65 -0.62 -0.47 -19.28
C HIS A 65 0.75 -0.38 -18.58
N LYS A 66 1.31 0.80 -18.32
CA LYS A 66 2.50 1.01 -17.48
C LYS A 66 2.09 1.66 -16.18
N VAL A 67 2.71 1.24 -15.08
CA VAL A 67 2.55 1.94 -13.79
C VAL A 67 3.48 3.12 -13.81
N LEU A 68 2.95 4.29 -13.50
CA LEU A 68 3.69 5.52 -13.35
C LEU A 68 3.56 6.03 -11.92
N SER A 69 4.66 6.54 -11.39
CA SER A 69 4.72 7.07 -10.03
C SER A 69 5.57 8.34 -10.01
N TYR A 70 5.01 9.39 -9.41
CA TYR A 70 5.63 10.70 -9.39
C TYR A 70 5.47 11.34 -8.03
N LEU A 71 6.54 11.97 -7.56
CA LEU A 71 6.54 12.79 -6.38
C LEU A 71 6.25 14.24 -6.76
N TYR A 72 5.34 14.86 -6.02
CA TYR A 72 4.92 16.24 -6.18
C TYR A 72 5.16 17.04 -4.90
N ASP A 73 5.51 18.32 -5.05
CA ASP A 73 5.34 19.36 -4.04
C ASP A 73 4.12 20.19 -4.43
N GLN A 74 3.00 19.96 -3.75
CA GLN A 74 1.70 20.49 -4.17
C GLN A 74 1.48 20.18 -5.66
N ASP A 75 1.24 21.16 -6.51
CA ASP A 75 0.95 20.90 -7.93
C ASP A 75 2.21 20.81 -8.81
N VAL A 76 3.41 20.93 -8.23
CA VAL A 76 4.68 20.92 -8.96
C VAL A 76 5.29 19.53 -8.96
N LEU A 77 5.46 18.96 -10.16
CA LEU A 77 6.16 17.69 -10.34
C LEU A 77 7.63 17.85 -9.91
N MET A 78 8.07 17.04 -8.95
CA MET A 78 9.46 17.06 -8.48
C MET A 78 10.31 15.97 -9.13
N LYS A 79 9.81 14.73 -9.13
CA LYS A 79 10.60 13.56 -9.52
C LYS A 79 9.70 12.41 -9.99
N GLU A 80 10.11 11.71 -11.03
CA GLU A 80 9.60 10.37 -11.33
C GLU A 80 10.20 9.36 -10.37
N ILE A 81 9.36 8.58 -9.68
CA ILE A 81 9.78 7.48 -8.84
C ILE A 81 9.66 6.22 -9.69
N PRO A 82 10.77 5.63 -10.17
CA PRO A 82 10.66 4.43 -10.98
C PRO A 82 10.24 3.23 -10.11
N THR A 83 9.68 2.21 -10.76
CA THR A 83 8.99 1.10 -10.04
C THR A 83 9.90 0.30 -9.11
N ASP A 84 11.20 0.25 -9.40
CA ASP A 84 12.25 -0.29 -8.55
C ASP A 84 12.43 0.52 -7.26
N GLU A 85 12.45 1.85 -7.35
CA GLU A 85 12.46 2.72 -6.16
C GLU A 85 11.14 2.61 -5.38
N LEU A 86 10.01 2.53 -6.08
CA LEU A 86 8.70 2.33 -5.47
C LEU A 86 8.60 1.00 -4.69
N ALA A 87 9.39 -0.02 -5.06
CA ALA A 87 9.40 -1.29 -4.35
C ALA A 87 9.80 -1.14 -2.88
N TYR A 88 10.72 -0.21 -2.56
CA TYR A 88 11.18 0.06 -1.20
C TYR A 88 10.10 0.64 -0.29
N PHE A 89 9.01 1.17 -0.85
CA PHE A 89 7.88 1.66 -0.07
C PHE A 89 7.08 0.47 0.49
N PHE A 90 6.92 -0.58 -0.31
CA PHE A 90 6.00 -1.68 -0.02
C PHE A 90 6.71 -2.97 0.41
N LEU A 91 8.04 -3.06 0.29
CA LEU A 91 8.80 -4.29 0.57
C LEU A 91 9.99 -4.00 1.49
N GLU A 92 10.54 -5.06 2.08
CA GLU A 92 11.80 -4.98 2.80
C GLU A 92 12.97 -4.80 1.83
N ASP A 93 14.02 -4.07 2.22
CA ASP A 93 15.17 -3.76 1.36
C ASP A 93 15.79 -4.99 0.69
N SER A 94 15.92 -6.09 1.43
CA SER A 94 16.47 -7.36 0.94
C SER A 94 15.61 -7.97 -0.18
N ILE A 95 14.29 -7.79 -0.09
CA ILE A 95 13.34 -8.25 -1.10
C ILE A 95 13.29 -7.25 -2.24
N ALA A 96 13.20 -5.95 -1.95
CA ALA A 96 13.12 -4.87 -2.93
C ALA A 96 14.30 -4.90 -3.93
N ALA A 97 15.49 -5.29 -3.46
CA ALA A 97 16.69 -5.41 -4.28
C ALA A 97 16.70 -6.60 -5.26
N LEU A 98 15.74 -7.54 -5.19
CA LEU A 98 15.74 -8.71 -6.07
C LEU A 98 15.33 -8.32 -7.51
N PRO A 99 16.01 -8.84 -8.55
CA PRO A 99 15.78 -8.42 -9.95
C PRO A 99 14.33 -8.56 -10.45
N ASN A 100 13.59 -9.54 -9.92
CA ASN A 100 12.23 -9.87 -10.39
C ASN A 100 11.12 -9.07 -9.68
N VAL A 101 11.46 -8.27 -8.68
CA VAL A 101 10.48 -7.57 -7.83
C VAL A 101 9.76 -6.46 -8.58
N ARG A 102 10.46 -5.77 -9.48
CA ARG A 102 9.89 -4.70 -10.29
C ARG A 102 8.61 -5.14 -10.99
N ASN A 103 8.62 -6.34 -11.58
CA ASN A 103 7.47 -6.90 -12.27
C ASN A 103 6.34 -7.28 -11.29
N LYS A 104 6.69 -7.84 -10.12
CA LYS A 104 5.71 -8.15 -9.05
C LYS A 104 5.02 -6.87 -8.59
N ILE A 105 5.78 -5.82 -8.26
CA ILE A 105 5.24 -4.52 -7.82
C ILE A 105 4.33 -3.91 -8.89
N ALA A 106 4.81 -3.83 -10.14
CA ALA A 106 4.01 -3.29 -11.23
C ALA A 106 2.69 -4.07 -11.42
N PHE A 107 2.75 -5.41 -11.34
CA PHE A 107 1.57 -6.26 -11.43
C PHE A 107 0.61 -6.05 -10.26
N SER A 108 1.12 -6.01 -9.03
CA SER A 108 0.34 -5.77 -7.81
C SER A 108 -0.39 -4.43 -7.86
N ILE A 109 0.28 -3.35 -8.29
CA ILE A 109 -0.33 -2.03 -8.46
C ILE A 109 -1.42 -2.06 -9.53
N LYS A 110 -1.15 -2.61 -10.72
CA LYS A 110 -2.17 -2.71 -11.78
C LYS A 110 -3.39 -3.50 -11.32
N LYS A 111 -3.16 -4.61 -10.62
CA LYS A 111 -4.24 -5.43 -10.07
C LYS A 111 -5.08 -4.63 -9.07
N TYR A 112 -4.44 -3.91 -8.16
CA TYR A 112 -5.14 -3.01 -7.24
C TYR A 112 -5.98 -1.96 -7.97
N LEU A 113 -5.38 -1.22 -8.91
CA LEU A 113 -6.07 -0.16 -9.66
C LEU A 113 -7.27 -0.71 -10.44
N LYS A 114 -7.12 -1.86 -11.08
CA LYS A 114 -8.20 -2.53 -11.82
C LYS A 114 -9.35 -2.96 -10.90
N GLU A 115 -9.05 -3.58 -9.76
CA GLU A 115 -10.07 -4.03 -8.82
C GLU A 115 -10.78 -2.83 -8.16
N PHE A 116 -10.04 -1.77 -7.83
CA PHE A 116 -10.61 -0.52 -7.36
C PHE A 116 -11.52 0.12 -8.41
N ALA A 117 -11.08 0.21 -9.67
CA ALA A 117 -11.87 0.77 -10.76
C ALA A 117 -13.18 0.01 -10.97
N THR A 118 -13.08 -1.33 -10.98
CA THR A 118 -14.24 -2.23 -11.09
C THR A 118 -15.24 -1.98 -9.95
N ALA A 119 -14.77 -1.86 -8.71
CA ALA A 119 -15.62 -1.64 -7.54
C ALA A 119 -16.30 -0.26 -7.51
N ASN A 120 -15.75 0.73 -8.23
CA ASN A 120 -16.30 2.09 -8.30
C ASN A 120 -16.89 2.42 -9.68
N HIS A 121 -17.02 1.44 -10.58
CA HIS A 121 -17.57 1.57 -11.94
C HIS A 121 -16.90 2.68 -12.78
N ILE A 122 -15.57 2.79 -12.69
CA ILE A 122 -14.76 3.75 -13.46
C ILE A 122 -13.73 3.02 -14.32
N CYS A 123 -13.11 3.74 -15.27
CA CYS A 123 -12.00 3.19 -16.05
C CYS A 123 -10.75 3.07 -15.17
N ASP A 124 -10.04 1.95 -15.29
CA ASP A 124 -8.82 1.69 -14.53
C ASP A 124 -7.66 2.60 -14.93
N GLN A 125 -7.68 3.19 -16.14
CA GLN A 125 -6.71 4.21 -16.56
C GLN A 125 -6.96 5.57 -15.91
N ASP A 126 -8.17 5.81 -15.41
CA ASP A 126 -8.53 7.08 -14.78
C ASP A 126 -8.35 7.04 -13.25
N VAL A 127 -7.94 5.91 -12.67
CA VAL A 127 -7.69 5.79 -11.22
C VAL A 127 -6.31 6.33 -10.87
N GLN A 128 -6.26 7.22 -9.88
CA GLN A 128 -5.02 7.69 -9.28
C GLN A 128 -5.04 7.47 -7.76
N ILE A 129 -3.91 7.02 -7.22
CA ILE A 129 -3.69 6.83 -5.79
C ILE A 129 -2.64 7.83 -5.32
N TRP A 130 -2.99 8.62 -4.32
CA TRP A 130 -2.10 9.61 -3.73
C TRP A 130 -1.71 9.14 -2.33
N LEU A 131 -0.40 9.07 -2.06
CA LEU A 131 0.16 8.84 -0.73
C LEU A 131 0.67 10.17 -0.19
N ASN A 132 0.15 10.59 0.96
CA ASN A 132 0.60 11.79 1.67
C ASN A 132 1.08 11.40 3.07
N VAL A 133 2.07 12.13 3.59
CA VAL A 133 2.49 12.03 4.98
C VAL A 133 2.12 13.31 5.71
N LYS A 134 1.39 13.20 6.81
CA LYS A 134 1.03 14.33 7.66
C LYS A 134 1.19 13.95 9.12
N GLN A 135 1.97 14.72 9.87
CA GLN A 135 2.20 14.49 11.30
C GLN A 135 2.61 13.03 11.62
N GLY A 136 3.45 12.43 10.78
CA GLY A 136 3.91 11.04 10.94
C GLY A 136 2.85 9.97 10.62
N VAL A 137 1.76 10.33 9.93
CA VAL A 137 0.73 9.38 9.49
C VAL A 137 0.66 9.35 7.97
N VAL A 138 0.67 8.15 7.40
CA VAL A 138 0.44 7.94 5.97
C VAL A 138 -1.07 7.97 5.70
N THR A 139 -1.50 8.83 4.80
CA THR A 139 -2.86 8.84 4.27
C THR A 139 -2.83 8.43 2.81
N VAL A 140 -3.81 7.61 2.42
CA VAL A 140 -3.91 7.08 1.07
C VAL A 140 -5.26 7.51 0.50
N LYS A 141 -5.25 8.28 -0.58
CA LYS A 141 -6.46 8.82 -1.19
C LYS A 141 -6.60 8.32 -2.61
N ALA A 142 -7.81 7.96 -3.00
CA ALA A 142 -8.13 7.51 -4.34
C ALA A 142 -8.91 8.60 -5.10
N PHE A 143 -8.55 8.77 -6.36
CA PHE A 143 -9.10 9.78 -7.25
C PHE A 143 -9.53 9.15 -8.59
N HIS A 144 -10.55 9.75 -9.20
CA HIS A 144 -10.93 9.56 -10.58
C HIS A 144 -10.48 10.80 -11.37
N LYS A 145 -9.37 10.68 -12.10
CA LYS A 145 -8.60 11.81 -12.61
C LYS A 145 -8.21 12.72 -11.44
N GLU A 146 -8.71 13.94 -11.41
CA GLU A 146 -8.46 14.93 -10.34
C GLU A 146 -9.57 14.95 -9.29
N ASN A 147 -10.66 14.18 -9.47
CA ASN A 147 -11.78 14.17 -8.54
C ASN A 147 -11.54 13.17 -7.41
N TYR A 148 -11.51 13.66 -6.18
CA TYR A 148 -11.43 12.81 -4.99
C TYR A 148 -12.62 11.86 -4.91
N ILE A 149 -12.35 10.58 -4.67
CA ILE A 149 -13.38 9.56 -4.45
C ILE A 149 -13.50 9.29 -2.95
N LYS A 150 -12.42 8.81 -2.33
CA LYS A 150 -12.37 8.43 -0.92
C LYS A 150 -10.94 8.24 -0.42
N GLU A 151 -10.79 8.28 0.90
CA GLU A 151 -9.62 7.77 1.58
C GLU A 151 -9.72 6.24 1.65
N ILE A 152 -8.60 5.57 1.44
CA ILE A 152 -8.48 4.11 1.50
C ILE A 152 -7.49 3.75 2.61
N SER A 153 -7.72 2.61 3.26
CA SER A 153 -6.76 2.13 4.24
C SER A 153 -5.46 1.73 3.56
N LEU A 154 -4.32 2.06 4.15
CA LEU A 154 -3.01 1.61 3.66
C LEU A 154 -2.98 0.08 3.58
N LEU A 155 -3.55 -0.61 4.58
CA LEU A 155 -3.77 -2.05 4.55
C LEU A 155 -4.42 -2.58 3.26
N SER A 156 -5.39 -1.85 2.68
CA SER A 156 -6.05 -2.29 1.44
C SER A 156 -5.08 -2.35 0.26
N LEU A 157 -4.13 -1.42 0.20
CA LEU A 157 -3.07 -1.39 -0.81
C LEU A 157 -2.04 -2.50 -0.53
N ILE A 158 -1.61 -2.64 0.72
CA ILE A 158 -0.60 -3.60 1.17
C ILE A 158 -0.96 -5.06 0.87
N LYS A 159 -2.24 -5.43 0.91
CA LYS A 159 -2.71 -6.80 0.62
C LYS A 159 -2.31 -7.32 -0.77
N TYR A 160 -2.00 -6.42 -1.71
CA TYR A 160 -1.58 -6.80 -3.06
C TYR A 160 -0.07 -7.09 -3.15
N PHE A 161 0.70 -6.80 -2.10
CA PHE A 161 2.16 -6.90 -2.09
C PHE A 161 2.71 -8.07 -1.27
N LYS A 162 1.88 -8.72 -0.42
CA LYS A 162 2.21 -10.02 0.18
C LYS A 162 2.30 -11.10 -0.91
#